data_AF-T1CUI5-F1
#
_entry.id   AF-T1CUI5-F1
#
_cell.length_a   1.000
_cell.length_b   1.000
_cell.length_c   1.000
_cell.angle_alpha   90.00
_cell.angle_beta   90.00
_cell.angle_gamma   90.00
#
_symmetry.space_group_name_H-M   'P 1'
#
loop_
_entity.id
_entity.type
_entity.pdbx_description
1 polymer ?
#
loop_
_entity_poly.entity_id
_entity_poly.type
_entity_poly.pdbx_seq_one_letter_code
_entity_poly.pdbx_strand_id
1 'polypeptide(L)' 'MISVNTEILDLLDRHRYTTIVAPVGVDRDGQPLNINADEVASELAGALKAEK' A
#
# COMPACT_ATOMS: atom_id res chain seq x y z
N MET A 1 1.63 -0.06 -13.79
CA MET A 1 0.58 0.22 -12.80
C MET A 1 0.80 -0.72 -11.65
N ILE A 2 1.10 -0.17 -10.47
CA ILE A 2 1.27 -0.94 -9.24
C ILE A 2 -0.09 -1.50 -8.83
N SER A 3 -0.12 -2.67 -8.20
CA SER A 3 -1.32 -3.24 -7.62
C SER A 3 -1.19 -3.22 -6.10
N VAL A 4 -2.22 -2.74 -5.41
CA VAL A 4 -2.28 -2.68 -3.96
C VAL A 4 -3.38 -3.63 -3.48
N ASN A 5 -3.03 -4.55 -2.58
CA ASN A 5 -4.00 -5.36 -1.84
C ASN A 5 -4.29 -4.67 -0.50
N THR A 6 -5.52 -4.22 -0.29
CA THR A 6 -5.92 -3.47 0.91
C THR A 6 -6.38 -4.35 2.07
N GLU A 7 -6.55 -5.67 1.89
CA GLU A 7 -7.19 -6.54 2.87
C GLU A 7 -6.58 -6.45 4.28
N ILE A 8 -5.25 -6.46 4.35
CA ILE A 8 -4.53 -6.33 5.63
C ILE A 8 -4.69 -4.94 6.25
N LEU A 9 -4.74 -3.89 5.42
CA LEU A 9 -4.90 -2.52 5.86
C LEU A 9 -6.31 -2.29 6.41
N ASP A 10 -7.33 -2.84 5.74
CA ASP A 10 -8.72 -2.80 6.18
C ASP A 10 -8.90 -3.51 7.52
N LEU A 11 -8.20 -4.64 7.74
CA LEU A 11 -8.20 -5.32 9.03
C LEU A 11 -7.58 -4.45 10.13
N LEU A 12 -6.42 -3.85 9.87
CA LEU A 12 -5.71 -3.01 10.85
C LEU A 12 -6.49 -1.74 11.19
N ASP A 13 -7.12 -1.11 10.19
CA ASP A 13 -7.95 0.08 10.37
C ASP A 13 -9.19 -0.20 11.23
N ARG A 14 -9.86 -1.35 11.03
CA ARG A 14 -11.00 -1.77 11.88
C ARG A 14 -10.63 -1.87 13.37
N HIS A 15 -9.37 -2.20 13.67
CA HIS A 15 -8.85 -2.26 15.04
C HIS A 15 -8.20 -0.95 15.50
N ARG A 16 -8.28 0.11 14.69
CA ARG A 16 -7.73 1.46 14.91
C ARG A 16 -6.23 1.49 15.19
N TYR A 17 -5.48 0.64 14.49
CA TYR A 17 -4.02 0.74 14.49
C TYR A 17 -3.56 1.89 13.59
N THR A 18 -2.49 2.57 14.01
CA THR A 18 -1.73 3.45 13.10
C THR A 18 -0.77 2.60 12.28
N THR A 19 -1.10 2.38 11.02
CA THR A 19 -0.28 1.57 10.11
C THR A 19 0.89 2.38 9.55
N ILE A 20 2.09 1.81 9.62
CA ILE A 20 3.30 2.38 9.01
C ILE A 20 3.68 1.51 7.81
N VAL A 21 3.74 2.10 6.62
CA VAL A 21 4.02 1.40 5.36
C VAL A 21 5.40 1.80 4.82
N ALA A 22 6.20 0.81 4.41
CA ALA A 22 7.47 1.03 3.73
C ALA A 22 7.29 0.92 2.20
N PRO A 23 7.98 1.72 1.37
CA PRO A 23 7.80 1.75 -0.09
C PRO A 23 8.59 0.65 -0.80
N VAL A 24 8.37 -0.60 -0.40
CA VAL A 24 8.94 -1.80 -1.03
C VAL A 24 7.83 -2.68 -1.56
N GLY A 25 8.08 -3.40 -2.64
CA GLY A 25 7.10 -4.33 -3.22
C GLY A 25 7.77 -5.52 -3.88
N VAL A 26 6.98 -6.29 -4.62
CA VAL A 26 7.44 -7.44 -5.40
C VAL A 26 6.87 -7.40 -6.81
N ASP A 27 7.61 -7.92 -7.79
CA ASP A 27 7.08 -8.19 -9.12
C ASP A 27 6.33 -9.54 -9.17
N ARG A 28 5.91 -9.95 -10.38
CA ARG A 28 5.15 -11.19 -10.60
C ARG A 28 5.96 -12.46 -10.33
N ASP A 29 7.28 -12.37 -10.38
CA ASP A 29 8.20 -13.47 -10.15
C ASP A 29 8.71 -13.47 -8.69
N GLY A 30 8.19 -12.57 -7.86
CA GLY A 30 8.52 -12.45 -6.44
C GLY A 30 9.83 -11.71 -6.17
N GLN A 31 10.41 -11.02 -7.17
CA GLN A 31 11.64 -10.26 -6.96
C GLN A 31 11.34 -8.95 -6.21
N PRO A 32 12.15 -8.58 -5.21
CA PRO A 32 11.93 -7.36 -4.45
C PRO A 32 12.17 -6.11 -5.30
N LEU A 33 11.31 -5.12 -5.12
CA LEU A 33 11.39 -3.82 -5.78
C LEU A 33 11.50 -2.71 -4.74
N ASN A 34 12.35 -1.73 -5.02
CA ASN A 34 12.39 -0.46 -4.32
C ASN A 34 11.56 0.56 -5.11
N ILE A 35 10.44 0.99 -4.54
CA ILE A 35 9.43 1.79 -5.25
C ILE A 35 9.53 3.25 -4.78
N ASN A 36 9.18 4.19 -5.64
CA ASN A 36 9.06 5.59 -5.24
C ASN A 36 7.97 5.76 -4.16
N ALA A 37 8.28 6.47 -3.07
CA ALA A 37 7.38 6.62 -1.94
C ALA A 37 6.11 7.43 -2.25
N ASP A 38 6.22 8.48 -3.08
CA ASP A 38 5.07 9.27 -3.51
C ASP A 38 4.13 8.45 -4.42
N GLU A 39 4.71 7.61 -5.27
CA GLU A 39 3.95 6.67 -6.10
C GLU A 39 3.19 5.65 -5.23
N VAL A 40 3.85 5.06 -4.23
CA VAL A 40 3.19 4.16 -3.27
C VAL A 40 2.07 4.87 -2.53
N ALA A 41 2.30 6.10 -2.03
CA ALA A 41 1.29 6.86 -1.31
C ALA A 41 0.08 7.20 -2.20
N SER A 42 0.31 7.61 -3.44
CA SER A 42 -0.74 7.93 -4.41
C SER A 42 -1.60 6.71 -4.75
N GLU A 43 -0.95 5.59 -5.08
CA GLU A 43 -1.66 4.33 -5.41
C GLU A 43 -2.40 3.78 -4.20
N LEU A 44 -1.81 3.88 -3.00
CA LEU A 44 -2.44 3.44 -1.76
C LEU A 44 -3.68 4.28 -1.43
N ALA A 45 -3.59 5.61 -1.54
CA ALA A 45 -4.73 6.52 -1.33
C ALA A 45 -5.86 6.23 -2.33
N GLY A 46 -5.51 5.99 -3.60
CA GLY A 46 -6.46 5.59 -4.64
C GLY A 46 -7.14 4.25 -4.33
N ALA A 47 -6.38 3.23 -3.92
CA ALA A 47 -6.90 1.91 -3.58
C ALA A 47 -7.83 1.93 -2.37
N LEU A 48 -7.49 2.69 -1.33
CA LEU A 48 -8.30 2.85 -0.12
C LEU A 48 -9.46 3.84 -0.28
N LYS A 49 -9.54 4.57 -1.41
CA LYS A 49 -10.48 5.68 -1.62
C LYS A 49 -10.42 6.69 -0.48
N ALA A 50 -9.21 7.01 -0.03
CA ALA A 50 -8.99 7.95 1.06
C ALA A 50 -9.57 9.33 0.71
N GLU A 51 -10.13 10.02 1.71
CA GLU A 51 -10.43 11.44 1.57
C GLU A 51 -9.14 12.25 1.42
N LYS A 52 -9.24 13.42 0.80
CA LYS A 52 -8.11 14.32 0.55
C LYS A 52 -7.65 15.05 1.80
#